data_AF-A0A356BG68-F1
#
_entry.id   AF-A0A356BG68-F1
#
_cell.length_a   1.000
_cell.length_b   1.000
_cell.length_c   1.000
_cell.angle_alpha   90.00
_cell.angle_beta   90.00
_cell.angle_gamma   90.00
#
_symmetry.space_group_name_H-M   'P 1'
#
loop_
_entity.id
_entity.type
_entity.pdbx_description
1 polymer ?
#
loop_
_entity_poly.entity_id
_entity_poly.type
_entity_poly.pdbx_seq_one_letter_code
_entity_poly.pdbx_strand_id
1 'polypeptide(L)'
;MKETYRLERIRNLGVRLQELELVSLSPGKSYASAALNFLFADHQLERPSGLPLEHTLKTLGEAIVAKRKVRFTNLDADAVIDFFCRLYRVH
;
A
#
# COMPACT_ATOMS: atom_id res chain seq x y z
N MET A 1 -6.77 -3.50 -13.24
CA MET A 1 -7.89 -4.26 -12.62
C MET A 1 -9.03 -3.33 -12.20
N LYS A 2 -10.22 -3.86 -11.82
CA LYS A 2 -11.32 -3.06 -11.22
C LYS A 2 -10.93 -2.53 -9.84
N GLU A 3 -11.35 -1.32 -9.48
CA GLU A 3 -10.99 -0.64 -8.23
C GLU A 3 -11.35 -1.45 -6.96
N THR A 4 -12.49 -2.15 -6.97
CA THR A 4 -12.92 -3.03 -5.87
C THR A 4 -11.89 -4.12 -5.56
N TYR A 5 -11.28 -4.71 -6.59
CA TYR A 5 -10.28 -5.76 -6.41
C TYR A 5 -9.00 -5.22 -5.77
N ARG A 6 -8.57 -4.00 -6.16
CA ARG A 6 -7.42 -3.33 -5.53
C ARG A 6 -7.68 -3.07 -4.05
N LEU A 7 -8.87 -2.61 -3.70
CA LEU A 7 -9.27 -2.38 -2.30
C LEU A 7 -9.26 -3.66 -1.47
N GLU A 8 -9.74 -4.78 -2.03
CA GLU A 8 -9.70 -6.09 -1.36
C GLU A 8 -8.27 -6.55 -1.09
N ARG A 9 -7.37 -6.40 -2.08
CA ARG A 9 -5.96 -6.74 -1.90
C ARG A 9 -5.27 -5.89 -0.84
N ILE A 10 -5.52 -4.58 -0.82
CA ILE A 10 -4.98 -3.68 0.20
C ILE A 10 -5.57 -4.01 1.57
N ARG A 11 -6.84 -4.41 1.65
CA ARG A 11 -7.45 -4.90 2.89
C ARG A 11 -6.72 -6.14 3.39
N ASN A 12 -6.48 -7.14 2.55
CA ASN A 12 -5.76 -8.36 2.93
C ASN A 12 -4.34 -8.06 3.39
N LEU A 13 -3.65 -7.13 2.71
CA LEU A 13 -2.37 -6.60 3.17
C LEU A 13 -2.49 -5.97 4.57
N GLY A 14 -3.53 -5.18 4.84
CA GLY A 14 -3.78 -4.61 6.16
C GLY A 14 -3.99 -5.64 7.25
N VAL A 15 -4.70 -6.74 6.96
CA VAL A 15 -4.84 -7.87 7.90
C VAL A 15 -3.47 -8.46 8.20
N ARG A 16 -2.68 -8.73 7.16
CA ARG A 16 -1.33 -9.28 7.31
C ARG A 16 -0.39 -8.37 8.11
N LEU A 17 -0.46 -7.06 7.89
CA LEU A 17 0.32 -6.10 8.67
C LEU A 17 -0.07 -6.09 10.14
N GLN A 18 -1.35 -6.32 10.47
CA GLN A 18 -1.79 -6.50 11.85
C GLN A 18 -1.28 -7.81 12.45
N GLU A 19 -1.34 -8.93 11.71
CA GLU A 19 -0.80 -10.22 12.16
C GLU A 19 0.71 -10.16 12.44
N LEU A 20 1.44 -9.32 11.69
CA LEU A 20 2.87 -9.05 11.90
C LEU A 20 3.13 -8.01 12.99
N GLU A 21 2.08 -7.53 13.67
CA GLU A 21 2.14 -6.50 14.72
C GLU A 21 2.74 -5.16 14.25
N LEU A 22 2.80 -4.93 12.94
CA LEU A 22 3.28 -3.68 12.33
C LEU A 22 2.23 -2.57 12.39
N VAL A 23 0.96 -2.95 12.52
CA VAL A 23 -0.18 -2.03 12.61
C VAL A 23 -1.13 -2.50 13.71
N SER A 24 -1.51 -1.59 14.60
CA SER A 24 -2.60 -1.82 15.55
C SER A 24 -3.89 -1.22 15.02
N LEU A 25 -4.86 -2.07 14.70
CA LEU A 25 -6.17 -1.64 14.22
C LEU A 25 -7.20 -1.67 15.34
N SER A 26 -7.77 -0.50 15.67
CA SER A 26 -8.92 -0.44 16.58
C SER A 26 -10.19 -1.00 15.91
N PRO A 27 -11.12 -1.57 16.68
CA PRO A 27 -12.42 -2.02 16.17
C PRO A 27 -13.13 -0.92 15.36
N GLY A 28 -13.71 -1.29 14.22
CA GLY A 28 -14.44 -0.36 13.33
C GLY A 28 -13.57 0.47 12.38
N LYS A 29 -12.24 0.34 12.41
CA LYS A 29 -11.35 0.95 11.41
C LYS A 29 -11.18 0.04 10.19
N SER A 30 -10.89 0.63 9.04
CA SER A 30 -10.65 -0.12 7.80
C SER A 30 -9.20 -0.59 7.71
N TYR A 31 -9.02 -1.91 7.55
CA TYR A 31 -7.71 -2.52 7.27
C TYR A 31 -7.02 -1.90 6.06
N ALA A 32 -7.76 -1.60 4.99
CA ALA A 32 -7.17 -1.00 3.80
C ALA A 32 -6.62 0.40 4.08
N SER A 33 -7.34 1.20 4.88
CA SER A 33 -6.88 2.53 5.26
C SER A 33 -5.66 2.48 6.18
N ALA A 34 -5.65 1.53 7.13
CA ALA A 34 -4.53 1.35 8.04
C ALA A 34 -3.27 0.86 7.31
N ALA A 35 -3.42 -0.06 6.35
CA ALA A 35 -2.34 -0.49 5.48
C ALA A 35 -1.74 0.69 4.72
N LEU A 36 -2.56 1.50 4.06
CA LEU A 36 -2.07 2.67 3.33
C LEU A 36 -1.34 3.65 4.27
N ASN A 37 -1.91 3.95 5.44
CA ASN A 37 -1.24 4.85 6.40
C ASN A 37 0.14 4.33 6.82
N PHE A 38 0.23 3.03 7.11
CA PHE A 38 1.50 2.39 7.46
C PHE A 38 2.51 2.46 6.31
N LEU A 39 2.11 2.10 5.09
CA LEU A 39 3.01 2.10 3.93
C LEU A 39 3.55 3.50 3.62
N PHE A 40 2.71 4.52 3.73
CA PHE A 40 3.12 5.92 3.59
C PHE A 40 4.09 6.34 4.68
N ALA A 41 3.80 6.00 5.94
CA ALA A 41 4.69 6.30 7.07
C ALA A 41 6.07 5.60 6.93
N ASP A 42 6.11 4.33 6.51
CA ASP A 42 7.36 3.57 6.27
C ASP A 42 8.23 4.19 5.16
N HIS A 43 7.58 4.85 4.19
CA HIS A 43 8.25 5.59 3.12
C HIS A 43 8.46 7.07 3.45
N GLN A 44 8.14 7.52 4.67
CA GLN A 44 8.24 8.91 5.11
C GLN A 44 7.47 9.89 4.20
N LEU A 45 6.30 9.46 3.72
CA LEU A 45 5.42 10.23 2.84
C LEU A 45 4.15 10.64 3.58
N GLU A 46 3.60 11.79 3.19
CA GLU A 46 2.24 12.17 3.56
C GLU A 46 1.23 11.50 2.63
N ARG A 47 0.19 10.89 3.21
CA ARG A 47 -0.86 10.24 2.43
C ARG A 47 -1.73 11.29 1.75
N PRO A 48 -1.88 11.25 0.41
CA PRO A 48 -2.80 12.14 -0.29
C PRO A 48 -4.24 11.92 0.17
N SER A 49 -4.94 13.02 0.45
CA SER A 49 -6.36 13.02 0.79
C SER A 49 -7.21 13.52 -0.37
N GLY A 50 -8.38 12.91 -0.60
CA GLY A 50 -9.33 13.35 -1.62
C GLY A 50 -8.96 12.96 -3.06
N LEU A 51 -7.87 12.20 -3.25
CA LEU A 51 -7.46 11.68 -4.55
C LEU A 51 -7.90 10.22 -4.75
N PRO A 52 -8.06 9.76 -6.01
CA PRO A 52 -8.35 8.37 -6.30
C PRO A 52 -7.29 7.41 -5.77
N LEU A 53 -7.69 6.16 -5.54
CA LEU A 53 -6.79 5.11 -5.05
C LEU A 53 -5.58 4.91 -5.97
N GLU A 54 -5.79 5.00 -7.28
CA GLU A 54 -4.72 4.85 -8.26
C GLU A 54 -3.61 5.89 -8.06
N HIS A 55 -3.97 7.16 -7.84
CA HIS A 55 -3.00 8.21 -7.60
C HIS A 55 -2.24 7.98 -6.29
N THR A 56 -2.97 7.56 -5.25
CA THR A 56 -2.37 7.22 -3.95
C THR A 56 -1.32 6.10 -4.09
N LEU A 57 -1.62 5.06 -4.88
CA LEU A 57 -0.70 3.95 -5.10
C LEU A 57 0.50 4.36 -5.98
N LYS A 58 0.30 5.20 -6.99
CA LYS A 58 1.39 5.73 -7.83
C LYS A 58 2.42 6.50 -7.00
N THR A 59 1.98 7.32 -6.04
CA THR A 59 2.89 8.03 -5.11
C THR A 59 3.77 7.06 -4.29
N LEU A 60 3.21 5.94 -3.84
CA LEU A 60 4.02 4.88 -3.20
C LEU A 60 4.99 4.23 -4.18
N GLY A 61 4.56 3.99 -5.42
CA GLY A 61 5.39 3.47 -6.50
C GLY A 61 6.63 4.32 -6.76
N GLU A 62 6.46 5.64 -6.87
CA GLU A 62 7.56 6.59 -7.03
C GLU A 62 8.56 6.53 -5.87
N ALA A 63 8.07 6.44 -4.63
CA ALA A 63 8.93 6.32 -3.46
C ALA A 63 9.70 4.98 -3.41
N ILE A 64 9.08 3.87 -3.80
CA ILE A 64 9.76 2.56 -3.92
C ILE A 64 10.91 2.67 -4.93
N VAL A 65 10.65 3.25 -6.09
CA VAL A 65 11.64 3.43 -7.18
C VAL A 65 12.80 4.29 -6.71
N ALA A 66 12.52 5.41 -6.05
CA ALA A 66 13.51 6.31 -5.48
C ALA A 66 14.39 5.61 -4.42
N LYS A 67 13.77 4.89 -3.47
CA LYS A 67 14.46 4.19 -2.37
C LYS A 67 15.34 3.04 -2.87
N ARG A 68 14.89 2.32 -3.90
CA ARG A 68 15.61 1.14 -4.46
C ARG A 68 16.57 1.47 -5.61
N LYS A 69 16.67 2.73 -6.05
CA LYS A 69 17.50 3.18 -7.20
C LYS A 69 17.23 2.38 -8.49
N VAL A 70 15.98 1.94 -8.69
CA VAL A 70 15.59 1.20 -9.91
C VAL A 70 15.46 2.21 -11.04
N ARG A 71 16.31 2.13 -12.07
CA ARG A 71 16.47 3.22 -13.05
C ARG A 71 15.27 3.46 -13.99
N PHE A 72 14.34 2.52 -14.17
CA PHE A 72 13.46 2.57 -15.36
C PHE A 72 12.03 2.02 -15.22
N THR A 73 11.47 1.87 -14.02
CA THR A 73 10.13 1.26 -13.89
C THR A 73 9.19 2.14 -13.09
N ASN A 74 8.39 2.96 -13.78
CA ASN A 74 7.18 3.51 -13.18
C ASN A 74 6.27 2.33 -12.83
N LEU A 75 6.04 2.11 -11.54
CA LEU A 75 5.15 1.06 -11.07
C LEU A 75 3.71 1.55 -11.22
N ASP A 76 2.90 0.81 -11.97
CA ASP A 76 1.46 1.03 -11.96
C ASP A 76 0.84 0.59 -10.62
N ALA A 77 -0.40 1.00 -10.37
CA ALA A 77 -1.08 0.74 -9.11
C ALA A 77 -1.18 -0.75 -8.74
N ASP A 78 -1.39 -1.64 -9.72
CA ASP A 78 -1.48 -3.07 -9.46
C ASP A 78 -0.09 -3.64 -9.12
N ALA A 79 0.96 -3.21 -9.83
CA ALA A 79 2.35 -3.57 -9.53
C ALA A 79 2.82 -3.11 -8.14
N VAL A 80 2.38 -1.92 -7.69
CA VAL A 80 2.66 -1.43 -6.32
C VAL A 80 2.01 -2.32 -5.26
N ILE A 81 0.75 -2.73 -5.47
CA ILE A 81 0.07 -3.65 -4.54
C ILE A 81 0.80 -5.00 -4.52
N ASP A 82 1.11 -5.55 -5.69
CA ASP A 82 1.86 -6.83 -5.80
C ASP A 82 3.20 -6.78 -5.09
N PHE A 83 3.93 -5.67 -5.22
CA PHE A 83 5.18 -5.45 -4.54
C PHE A 83 5.03 -5.58 -3.02
N PHE A 84 4.06 -4.89 -2.42
CA PHE A 84 3.84 -4.95 -0.98
C PHE A 84 3.28 -6.29 -0.52
N CYS A 85 2.36 -6.90 -1.29
CA CYS A 85 1.89 -8.25 -1.00
C CYS A 85 3.06 -9.25 -0.94
N ARG A 86 4.03 -9.16 -1.87
CA ARG A 86 5.24 -10.01 -1.83
C ARG A 86 6.15 -9.66 -0.66
N LEU A 87 6.34 -8.36 -0.38
CA LEU A 87 7.20 -7.89 0.71
C LEU A 87 6.71 -8.41 2.08
N TYR A 88 5.41 -8.39 2.32
CA TYR A 88 4.80 -8.82 3.59
C TYR A 88 4.22 -10.25 3.55
N ARG A 89 4.48 -11.00 2.47
CA ARG A 89 4.08 -12.41 2.30
C ARG A 89 2.56 -12.60 2.43
N VAL A 90 1.79 -11.76 1.76
CA VAL A 90 0.33 -11.87 1.59
C VAL A 90 0.06 -12.81 0.41
N HIS A 91 -0.76 -13.83 0.63
CA HIS A 91 -1.19 -14.81 -0.38
C HIS A 91 -2.42 -14.33 -1.17
#